data_AF-A0A969LL38-F1
#
_entry.id   AF-A0A969LL38-F1
#
_cell.length_a   1.000
_cell.length_b   1.000
_cell.length_c   1.000
_cell.angle_alpha   90.00
_cell.angle_beta   90.00
_cell.angle_gamma   90.00
#
_symmetry.space_group_name_H-M   'P 1'
#
loop_
_entity.id
_entity.type
_entity.pdbx_description
1 polymer ?
#
loop_
_entity_poly.entity_id
_entity_poly.type
_entity_poly.pdbx_seq_one_letter_code
_entity_poly.pdbx_strand_id
1 'polypeptide(L)'
;MAKKGEYQKLDGEYQILLGISQAKINSIDEELNAIEGKIKNEEQVFTQYLNNGFLTRVEALTNLLKGNSALQFRYYLIVAILMLIEVMPVIAKSLLPAGTYDEKVFLREELEKETAFENIRKEKELKELYNKMAKENDASTIQDFFNLTRDDRNEKIRSFSQRWKEDKHQTFDGMWEKIKREILSKQEN
;
A
#
# COMPACT_ATOMS: atom_id res chain seq x y z
N MET A 1 -96.57 58.26 12.48
CA MET A 1 -95.31 58.69 11.82
C MET A 1 -94.06 58.48 12.69
N ALA A 2 -94.14 58.55 14.03
CA ALA A 2 -92.98 58.37 14.94
C ALA A 2 -92.23 57.02 14.79
N LYS A 3 -92.95 55.90 14.68
CA LYS A 3 -92.34 54.55 14.56
C LYS A 3 -91.45 54.36 13.31
N LYS A 4 -91.74 55.07 12.21
CA LYS A 4 -90.96 54.96 10.97
C LYS A 4 -89.60 55.66 11.08
N GLY A 5 -89.55 56.80 11.80
CA GLY A 5 -88.31 57.54 12.04
C GLY A 5 -87.38 56.81 13.02
N GLU A 6 -87.92 56.18 14.07
CA GLU A 6 -87.13 55.33 14.97
C GLU A 6 -86.54 54.11 14.24
N TYR A 7 -87.30 53.48 13.35
CA TYR A 7 -86.81 52.33 12.57
C TYR A 7 -85.67 52.69 11.63
N GLN A 8 -85.76 53.86 10.96
CA GLN A 8 -84.69 54.36 10.10
C GLN A 8 -83.43 54.73 10.89
N LYS A 9 -83.60 55.26 12.10
CA LYS A 9 -82.48 55.56 13.00
C LYS A 9 -81.79 54.27 13.47
N LEU A 10 -82.57 53.27 13.88
CA LEU A 10 -82.07 51.96 14.31
C LEU A 10 -81.35 51.22 13.17
N ASP A 11 -81.87 51.29 11.94
CA ASP A 11 -81.22 50.70 10.77
C ASP A 11 -79.89 51.39 10.44
N GLY A 12 -79.84 52.73 10.55
CA GLY A 12 -78.59 53.48 10.41
C GLY A 12 -77.55 53.13 11.48
N GLU A 13 -77.96 53.02 12.74
CA GLU A 13 -77.10 52.58 13.85
C GLU A 13 -76.60 51.15 13.65
N TYR A 14 -77.45 50.26 13.13
CA TYR A 14 -77.10 48.87 12.81
C TYR A 14 -76.07 48.77 11.67
N GLN A 15 -76.24 49.53 10.59
CA GLN A 15 -75.28 49.57 9.48
C GLN A 15 -73.91 50.12 9.92
N ILE A 16 -73.89 51.15 10.79
CA ILE A 16 -72.66 51.69 11.37
C ILE A 16 -71.97 50.63 12.24
N LEU A 17 -72.72 49.92 13.09
CA LEU A 17 -72.19 48.86 13.94
C LEU A 17 -71.63 47.68 13.13
N LEU A 18 -72.29 47.32 12.03
CA LEU A 18 -71.82 46.31 11.07
C LEU A 18 -70.50 46.74 10.43
N GLY A 19 -70.40 47.98 9.95
CA GLY A 19 -69.17 48.50 9.35
C GLY A 19 -67.99 48.51 10.32
N ILE A 20 -68.22 48.94 11.57
CA ILE A 20 -67.19 48.93 12.62
C ILE A 20 -66.77 47.50 12.97
N SER A 21 -67.73 46.58 13.07
CA SER A 21 -67.46 45.17 13.38
C SER A 21 -66.67 44.51 12.25
N GLN A 22 -67.03 44.76 10.99
CA GLN A 22 -66.32 44.20 9.84
C GLN A 22 -64.89 44.72 9.72
N ALA A 23 -64.66 46.02 9.99
CA ALA A 23 -63.31 46.59 10.02
C ALA A 23 -62.45 45.94 11.10
N LYS A 24 -63.02 45.67 12.29
CA LYS A 24 -62.32 44.93 13.36
C LYS A 24 -62.01 43.50 12.97
N ILE A 25 -62.96 42.79 12.35
CA ILE A 25 -62.74 41.41 11.87
C ILE A 25 -61.59 41.37 10.88
N ASN A 26 -61.60 42.25 9.88
CA ASN A 26 -60.53 42.31 8.88
C ASN A 26 -59.16 42.60 9.52
N SER A 27 -59.10 43.51 10.50
CA SER A 27 -57.86 43.80 11.23
C SER A 27 -57.35 42.58 12.01
N ILE A 28 -58.24 41.80 12.63
CA ILE A 28 -57.89 40.58 13.36
C ILE A 28 -57.42 39.49 12.39
N ASP A 29 -58.06 39.36 11.24
CA ASP A 29 -57.65 38.41 10.20
C ASP A 29 -56.27 38.76 9.61
N GLU A 30 -55.96 40.05 9.43
CA GLU A 30 -54.64 40.50 9.02
C GLU A 30 -53.57 40.18 10.09
N GLU A 31 -53.86 40.40 11.37
CA GLU A 31 -52.97 40.03 12.47
C GLU A 31 -52.76 38.52 12.55
N LEU A 32 -53.81 37.72 12.39
CA LEU A 32 -53.72 36.26 12.37
C LEU A 32 -52.85 35.76 11.21
N ASN A 33 -53.06 36.29 10.01
CA ASN A 33 -52.24 35.95 8.85
C ASN A 33 -50.76 36.34 9.06
N ALA A 34 -50.49 37.47 9.72
CA ALA A 34 -49.14 37.86 10.06
C ALA A 34 -48.49 36.92 11.10
N ILE A 35 -49.26 36.43 12.06
CA ILE A 35 -48.81 35.45 13.06
C ILE A 35 -48.54 34.10 12.39
N GLU A 36 -49.45 33.59 11.55
CA GLU A 36 -49.25 32.34 10.80
C GLU A 36 -48.02 32.42 9.89
N GLY A 37 -47.81 33.57 9.23
CA GLY A 37 -46.62 33.81 8.42
C GLY A 37 -45.32 33.75 9.24
N LYS A 38 -45.32 34.28 10.48
CA LYS A 38 -44.18 34.18 11.39
C LYS A 38 -43.93 32.74 11.84
N ILE A 39 -44.97 32.02 12.25
CA ILE A 39 -44.86 30.61 12.67
C ILE A 39 -44.26 29.76 11.56
N LYS A 40 -44.76 29.90 10.32
CA LYS A 40 -44.27 29.13 9.18
C LYS A 40 -42.80 29.43 8.84
N ASN A 41 -42.38 30.70 8.97
CA ASN A 41 -40.98 31.07 8.79
C ASN A 41 -40.08 30.48 9.89
N GLU A 42 -40.52 30.51 11.15
CA GLU A 42 -39.79 29.91 12.26
C GLU A 42 -39.68 28.38 12.14
N GLU A 43 -40.74 27.69 11.69
CA GLU A 43 -40.71 26.27 11.36
C GLU A 43 -39.71 25.95 10.24
N GLN A 44 -39.64 26.79 9.20
CA GLN A 44 -38.70 26.62 8.10
C GLN A 44 -37.24 26.84 8.56
N VAL A 45 -36.99 27.79 9.46
CA VAL A 45 -35.67 27.99 10.08
C VAL A 45 -35.33 26.80 11.00
N PHE A 46 -36.28 26.31 11.78
CA PHE A 46 -36.09 25.15 12.66
C PHE A 46 -35.74 23.88 11.90
N THR A 47 -36.41 23.62 10.77
CA THR A 47 -36.11 22.44 9.91
C THR A 47 -34.70 22.47 9.31
N GLN A 48 -34.10 23.65 9.11
CA GLN A 48 -32.69 23.76 8.71
C GLN A 48 -31.73 23.33 9.84
N TYR A 49 -32.07 23.60 11.10
CA TYR A 49 -31.27 23.13 12.25
C TYR A 49 -31.41 21.62 12.48
N LEU A 50 -32.56 21.02 12.17
CA LEU A 50 -32.78 19.57 12.27
C LEU A 50 -31.82 18.78 11.38
N ASN A 51 -31.50 19.29 10.18
CA ASN A 51 -30.57 18.65 9.25
C ASN A 51 -29.10 18.75 9.68
N ASN A 52 -28.78 19.64 10.62
CA ASN A 52 -27.41 19.96 11.02
C ASN A 52 -27.14 19.61 12.48
N GLY A 53 -28.01 18.82 13.13
CA GLY A 53 -28.04 18.66 14.58
C GLY A 53 -26.72 18.26 15.24
N PHE A 54 -25.82 17.55 14.57
CA PHE A 54 -24.45 17.34 15.07
C PHE A 54 -23.62 18.63 15.08
N LEU A 55 -23.53 19.32 13.94
CA LEU A 55 -22.78 20.58 13.79
C LEU A 55 -23.34 21.68 14.70
N THR A 56 -24.66 21.84 14.77
CA THR A 56 -25.30 22.82 15.66
C THR A 56 -25.04 22.49 17.14
N ARG A 57 -25.01 21.20 17.52
CA ARG A 57 -24.63 20.81 18.90
C ARG A 57 -23.16 21.11 19.19
N VAL A 58 -22.27 20.81 18.26
CA VAL A 58 -20.84 21.12 18.39
C VAL A 58 -20.63 22.63 18.48
N GLU A 59 -21.31 23.41 17.66
CA GLU A 59 -21.21 24.87 17.61
C GLU A 59 -21.82 25.52 18.86
N ALA A 60 -22.95 25.01 19.36
CA ALA A 60 -23.53 25.41 20.65
C ALA A 60 -22.61 25.06 21.83
N LEU A 61 -22.01 23.87 21.84
CA LEU A 61 -21.02 23.47 22.85
C LEU A 61 -19.80 24.39 22.81
N THR A 62 -19.31 24.70 21.60
CA THR A 62 -18.17 25.59 21.38
C THR A 62 -18.49 27.01 21.85
N ASN A 63 -19.70 27.51 21.58
CA ASN A 63 -20.13 28.82 22.05
C ASN A 63 -20.31 28.89 23.58
N LEU A 64 -20.79 27.81 24.22
CA LEU A 64 -20.83 27.69 25.67
C LEU A 64 -19.42 27.71 26.30
N LEU A 65 -18.44 27.11 25.61
CA LEU A 65 -17.05 27.11 26.05
C LEU A 65 -16.41 28.49 25.87
N LYS A 66 -16.67 29.23 24.78
CA LYS A 66 -16.02 30.54 24.48
C LYS A 66 -16.06 31.56 25.62
N GLY A 67 -17.14 31.60 26.41
CA GLY A 67 -17.32 32.57 27.50
C GLY A 67 -16.80 32.14 28.88
N ASN A 68 -16.30 30.91 29.04
CA ASN A 68 -15.96 30.36 30.35
C ASN A 68 -14.63 29.59 30.33
N SER A 69 -13.56 30.27 30.75
CA SER A 69 -12.21 29.70 30.81
C SER A 69 -12.09 28.46 31.70
N ALA A 70 -12.86 28.38 32.78
CA ALA A 70 -12.87 27.21 33.66
C ALA A 70 -13.50 25.99 32.96
N LEU A 71 -14.55 26.18 32.17
CA LEU A 71 -15.16 25.11 31.37
C LEU A 71 -14.26 24.69 30.21
N GLN A 72 -13.58 25.62 29.53
CA GLN A 72 -12.59 25.31 28.49
C GLN A 72 -11.46 24.43 29.04
N PHE A 73 -10.90 24.80 30.18
CA PHE A 73 -9.82 24.04 30.80
C PHE A 73 -10.27 22.61 31.14
N ARG A 74 -11.45 22.46 31.76
CA ARG A 74 -12.02 21.14 32.06
C ARG A 74 -12.28 20.31 30.80
N TYR A 75 -12.78 20.93 29.74
CA TYR A 75 -12.98 20.28 28.44
C TYR A 75 -11.67 19.73 27.87
N TYR A 76 -10.63 20.56 27.77
CA TYR A 76 -9.32 20.11 27.27
C TYR A 76 -8.69 19.04 28.17
N LEU A 77 -8.84 19.17 29.50
CA LEU A 77 -8.36 18.17 30.45
C LEU A 77 -9.02 16.81 30.23
N ILE A 78 -10.35 16.77 30.05
CA ILE A 78 -11.09 15.52 29.79
C ILE A 78 -10.66 14.91 28.46
N VAL A 79 -10.57 15.72 27.40
CA VAL A 79 -10.11 15.24 26.07
C VAL A 79 -8.68 14.69 26.16
N ALA A 80 -7.79 15.37 26.87
CA ALA A 80 -6.42 14.90 27.08
C ALA A 80 -6.36 13.59 27.87
N ILE A 81 -7.16 13.44 28.93
CA ILE A 81 -7.23 12.19 29.71
C ILE A 81 -7.76 11.04 28.85
N LEU A 82 -8.83 11.26 28.07
CA LEU A 82 -9.38 10.25 27.16
C LEU A 82 -8.34 9.82 26.12
N MET A 83 -7.62 10.78 25.54
CA MET A 83 -6.52 10.50 24.62
C MET A 83 -5.41 9.68 25.30
N LEU A 84 -5.01 10.04 26.52
CA LEU A 84 -3.97 9.31 27.27
C LEU A 84 -4.38 7.87 27.59
N ILE A 85 -5.64 7.63 27.94
CA ILE A 85 -6.18 6.28 28.17
C ILE A 85 -6.18 5.48 26.86
N GLU A 86 -6.52 6.11 25.73
CA GLU A 86 -6.54 5.44 24.42
C GLU A 86 -5.11 5.13 23.90
N VAL A 87 -4.16 6.01 24.20
CA VAL A 87 -2.76 5.86 23.80
C VAL A 87 -2.01 4.86 24.69
N MET A 88 -2.42 4.69 25.96
CA MET A 88 -1.80 3.77 26.91
C MET A 88 -1.66 2.33 26.36
N PRO A 89 -2.69 1.67 25.79
CA PRO A 89 -2.57 0.35 25.17
C PRO A 89 -1.55 0.28 24.04
N VAL A 90 -1.44 1.34 23.24
CA VAL A 90 -0.52 1.41 22.10
C VAL A 90 0.93 1.51 22.60
N ILE A 91 1.18 2.42 23.55
CA ILE A 91 2.49 2.56 24.18
C ILE A 91 2.88 1.26 24.90
N ALA A 92 1.96 0.65 25.63
CA ALA A 92 2.21 -0.61 26.33
C ALA A 92 2.61 -1.74 25.36
N LYS A 93 1.90 -1.89 24.23
CA LYS A 93 2.26 -2.87 23.20
C LYS A 93 3.57 -2.55 22.49
N SER A 94 3.95 -1.28 22.39
CA SER A 94 5.19 -0.87 21.73
C SER A 94 6.42 -0.97 22.64
N LEU A 95 6.26 -0.80 23.96
CA LEU A 95 7.36 -0.84 24.93
C LEU A 95 7.55 -2.22 25.55
N LEU A 96 6.47 -2.98 25.73
CA LEU A 96 6.59 -4.35 26.21
C LEU A 96 7.21 -5.19 25.09
N PRO A 97 8.29 -5.95 25.38
CA PRO A 97 8.85 -6.86 24.40
C PRO A 97 7.74 -7.77 23.89
N ALA A 98 7.77 -8.03 22.59
CA ALA A 98 6.88 -8.95 21.92
C ALA A 98 6.85 -10.26 22.74
N GLY A 99 5.67 -10.82 22.99
CA GLY A 99 5.52 -11.91 23.96
C GLY A 99 6.41 -13.11 23.62
N THR A 100 6.55 -14.07 24.54
CA THR A 100 7.37 -15.28 24.32
C THR A 100 7.07 -16.05 23.03
N TYR A 101 5.89 -15.84 22.44
CA TYR A 101 5.53 -16.33 21.12
C TYR A 101 6.27 -15.61 19.98
N ASP A 102 6.26 -14.28 19.98
CA ASP A 102 6.87 -13.46 18.94
C ASP A 102 8.40 -13.60 18.96
N GLU A 103 8.99 -13.74 20.14
CA GLU A 103 10.43 -14.01 20.28
C GLU A 103 10.83 -15.38 19.70
N LYS A 104 10.00 -16.42 19.89
CA LYS A 104 10.24 -17.74 19.28
C LYS A 104 10.12 -17.70 17.76
N VAL A 105 9.17 -16.93 17.23
CA VAL A 105 9.02 -16.74 15.79
C VAL A 105 10.24 -16.02 15.23
N PHE A 106 10.67 -14.93 15.88
CA PHE A 106 11.87 -14.20 15.50
C PHE A 106 13.12 -15.09 15.49
N LEU A 107 13.39 -15.82 16.57
CA LEU A 107 14.53 -16.73 16.67
C LEU A 107 14.48 -17.85 15.62
N ARG A 108 13.28 -18.33 15.30
CA ARG A 108 13.10 -19.34 14.27
C ARG A 108 13.39 -18.78 12.88
N GLU A 109 12.90 -17.59 12.56
CA GLU A 109 13.20 -16.92 11.29
C GLU A 109 14.70 -16.63 11.15
N GLU A 110 15.36 -16.23 12.24
CA GLU A 110 16.81 -15.99 12.27
C GLU A 110 17.59 -17.28 12.00
N LEU A 111 17.22 -18.37 12.68
CA LEU A 111 17.82 -19.69 12.46
C LEU A 111 17.58 -20.23 11.05
N GLU A 112 16.38 -20.05 10.50
CA GLU A 112 16.05 -20.46 9.13
C GLU A 112 16.88 -19.67 8.10
N LYS A 113 17.06 -18.37 8.29
CA LYS A 113 17.93 -17.54 7.46
C LYS A 113 19.39 -17.99 7.55
N GLU A 114 19.92 -18.15 8.75
CA GLU A 114 21.31 -18.58 8.97
C GLU A 114 21.56 -19.95 8.31
N THR A 115 20.65 -20.91 8.52
CA THR A 115 20.75 -22.24 7.93
C THR A 115 20.73 -22.19 6.39
N ALA A 116 19.87 -21.35 5.80
CA ALA A 116 19.80 -21.17 4.35
C ALA A 116 21.11 -20.58 3.79
N PHE A 117 21.65 -19.55 4.44
CA PHE A 117 22.93 -18.95 4.06
C PHE A 117 24.09 -19.95 4.12
N GLU A 118 24.18 -20.70 5.21
CA GLU A 118 25.23 -21.71 5.39
C GLU A 118 25.10 -22.85 4.38
N ASN A 119 23.89 -23.28 4.03
CA ASN A 119 23.68 -24.30 3.00
C ASN A 119 24.13 -23.82 1.62
N ILE A 120 23.75 -22.60 1.23
CA ILE A 120 24.18 -21.98 -0.04
C ILE A 120 25.70 -21.89 -0.10
N ARG A 121 26.33 -21.46 1.00
CA ARG A 121 27.79 -21.36 1.11
C ARG A 121 28.46 -22.71 0.92
N LYS A 122 28.02 -23.74 1.65
CA LYS A 122 28.55 -25.11 1.53
C LYS A 122 28.37 -25.67 0.13
N GLU A 123 27.23 -25.43 -0.50
CA GLU A 123 26.97 -25.87 -1.87
C GLU A 123 27.94 -25.21 -2.86
N LYS A 124 28.21 -23.91 -2.68
CA LYS A 124 29.18 -23.18 -3.50
C LYS A 124 30.60 -23.74 -3.30
N GLU A 125 31.02 -23.92 -2.05
CA GLU A 125 32.34 -24.49 -1.72
C GLU A 125 32.53 -25.90 -2.32
N LEU A 126 31.49 -26.74 -2.28
CA LEU A 126 31.50 -28.08 -2.89
C LEU A 126 31.60 -28.01 -4.42
N LYS A 127 30.87 -27.12 -5.07
CA LYS A 127 30.93 -26.92 -6.53
C LYS A 127 32.31 -26.45 -6.98
N GLU A 128 32.91 -25.52 -6.23
CA GLU A 128 34.27 -25.04 -6.50
C GLU A 128 35.31 -26.15 -6.33
N LEU A 129 35.21 -26.95 -5.27
CA LEU A 129 36.08 -28.09 -5.03
C LEU A 129 35.94 -29.15 -6.13
N TYR A 130 34.71 -29.50 -6.51
CA TYR A 130 34.43 -30.45 -7.59
C TYR A 130 35.06 -29.98 -8.91
N ASN A 131 34.82 -28.72 -9.30
CA ASN A 131 35.36 -28.16 -10.54
C ASN A 131 36.89 -28.18 -10.55
N LYS A 132 37.51 -27.89 -9.40
CA LYS A 132 38.97 -27.95 -9.25
C LYS A 132 39.49 -29.38 -9.45
N MET A 133 38.91 -30.36 -8.74
CA MET A 133 39.32 -31.76 -8.86
C MET A 133 39.07 -32.33 -10.25
N ALA A 134 37.93 -31.99 -10.88
CA ALA A 134 37.62 -32.38 -12.25
C ALA A 134 38.68 -31.87 -13.21
N LYS A 135 39.05 -30.59 -13.12
CA LYS A 135 40.11 -30.00 -13.93
C LYS A 135 41.47 -30.67 -13.71
N GLU A 136 41.84 -30.95 -12.46
CA GLU A 136 43.09 -31.64 -12.12
C GLU A 136 43.13 -33.07 -12.68
N ASN A 137 42.03 -33.81 -12.54
CA ASN A 137 41.91 -35.17 -13.03
C ASN A 137 41.89 -35.23 -14.57
N ASP A 138 41.17 -34.32 -15.22
CA ASP A 138 41.13 -34.20 -16.67
C ASP A 138 42.52 -33.88 -17.22
N ALA A 139 43.25 -32.95 -16.58
CA ALA A 139 44.61 -32.62 -16.95
C ALA A 139 45.55 -33.84 -16.83
N SER A 140 45.44 -34.61 -15.74
CA SER A 140 46.21 -35.84 -15.55
C SER A 140 45.86 -36.88 -16.62
N THR A 141 44.58 -37.09 -16.89
CA THR A 141 44.09 -38.05 -17.90
C THR A 141 44.58 -37.69 -19.29
N ILE A 142 44.54 -36.40 -19.64
CA ILE A 142 45.09 -35.90 -20.91
C ILE A 142 46.59 -36.18 -20.97
N GLN A 143 47.34 -35.90 -19.91
CA GLN A 143 48.78 -36.17 -19.86
C GLN A 143 49.09 -37.66 -20.04
N ASP A 144 48.36 -38.53 -19.34
CA ASP A 144 48.52 -39.99 -19.46
C ASP A 144 48.16 -40.49 -20.87
N PHE A 145 47.12 -39.95 -21.49
CA PHE A 145 46.78 -40.25 -22.88
C PHE A 145 47.89 -39.85 -23.85
N PHE A 146 48.48 -38.66 -23.70
CA PHE A 146 49.60 -38.24 -24.54
C PHE A 146 50.85 -39.07 -24.31
N ASN A 147 51.11 -39.51 -23.07
CA ASN A 147 52.20 -40.41 -22.74
C ASN A 147 52.00 -41.80 -23.36
N LEU A 148 50.82 -42.40 -23.21
CA LEU A 148 50.49 -43.72 -23.75
C LEU A 148 50.56 -43.74 -25.28
N THR A 149 50.02 -42.70 -25.93
CA THR A 149 50.00 -42.62 -27.40
C THR A 149 51.31 -42.12 -28.01
N ARG A 150 52.33 -41.80 -27.20
CA ARG A 150 53.61 -41.26 -27.67
C ARG A 150 54.34 -42.22 -28.59
N ASP A 151 54.40 -43.49 -28.22
CA ASP A 151 55.13 -44.49 -29.00
C ASP A 151 54.39 -44.82 -30.30
N ASP A 152 53.08 -44.98 -30.27
CA ASP A 152 52.23 -45.13 -31.46
C ASP A 152 52.38 -43.96 -32.44
N ARG A 153 52.45 -42.72 -31.92
CA ARG A 153 52.67 -41.52 -32.76
C ARG A 153 54.07 -41.53 -33.36
N ASN A 154 55.10 -41.88 -32.60
CA ASN A 154 56.46 -42.00 -33.10
C ASN A 154 56.56 -43.06 -34.20
N GLU A 155 55.88 -44.20 -34.05
CA GLU A 155 55.81 -45.26 -35.05
C GLU A 155 55.08 -44.79 -36.33
N LYS A 156 53.95 -44.10 -36.18
CA LYS A 156 53.25 -43.45 -37.31
C LYS A 156 54.17 -42.47 -38.04
N ILE A 157 54.90 -41.59 -37.33
CA ILE A 157 55.85 -40.65 -37.96
C ILE A 157 56.93 -41.41 -38.76
N ARG A 158 57.48 -42.50 -38.20
CA ARG A 158 58.48 -43.33 -38.89
C ARG A 158 57.92 -43.96 -40.16
N SER A 159 56.72 -44.53 -40.11
CA SER A 159 56.07 -45.15 -41.28
C SER A 159 55.67 -44.12 -42.34
N PHE A 160 55.30 -42.90 -41.97
CA PHE A 160 55.10 -41.79 -42.91
C PHE A 160 56.41 -41.37 -43.58
N SER A 161 57.51 -41.27 -42.84
CA SER A 161 58.83 -40.93 -43.39
C SER A 161 59.34 -41.99 -44.37
N GLN A 162 59.13 -43.28 -44.07
CA GLN A 162 59.49 -44.37 -44.98
C GLN A 162 58.68 -44.30 -46.29
N ARG A 163 57.35 -44.19 -46.20
CA ARG A 163 56.48 -44.05 -47.39
C ARG A 163 56.83 -42.83 -48.25
N TRP A 164 57.19 -41.71 -47.63
CA TRP A 164 57.63 -40.52 -48.35
C TRP A 164 58.96 -40.73 -49.09
N LYS A 165 59.91 -41.48 -48.52
CA LYS A 165 61.18 -41.81 -49.20
C LYS A 165 60.99 -42.69 -50.44
N GLU A 166 59.96 -43.53 -50.43
CA GLU A 166 59.64 -44.42 -51.56
C GLU A 166 58.90 -43.69 -52.68
N ASP A 167 58.11 -42.66 -52.35
CA ASP A 167 57.29 -41.91 -53.29
C ASP A 167 58.00 -40.65 -53.81
N LYS A 168 58.72 -40.78 -54.94
CA LYS A 168 59.61 -39.75 -55.52
C LYS A 168 58.93 -38.41 -55.94
N HIS A 169 57.61 -38.27 -55.77
CA HIS A 169 56.82 -37.15 -56.30
C HIS A 169 56.15 -36.27 -55.23
N GLN A 170 56.44 -36.47 -53.93
CA GLN A 170 55.84 -35.67 -52.87
C GLN A 170 56.78 -34.58 -52.32
N THR A 171 56.29 -33.34 -52.24
CA THR A 171 57.01 -32.23 -51.59
C THR A 171 56.99 -32.38 -50.07
N PHE A 172 58.01 -31.84 -49.40
CA PHE A 172 58.13 -31.85 -47.95
C PHE A 172 56.93 -31.17 -47.26
N ASP A 173 56.43 -30.06 -47.82
CA ASP A 173 55.28 -29.33 -47.29
C ASP A 173 54.00 -30.19 -47.28
N GLY A 174 53.79 -31.00 -48.32
CA GLY A 174 52.65 -31.93 -48.37
C GLY A 174 52.73 -33.05 -47.34
N MET A 175 53.94 -33.53 -47.02
CA MET A 175 54.16 -34.48 -45.94
C MET A 175 53.88 -33.84 -44.57
N TRP A 176 54.32 -32.61 -44.35
CA TRP A 176 54.13 -31.88 -43.11
C TRP A 176 52.65 -31.61 -42.80
N GLU A 177 51.86 -31.20 -43.78
CA GLU A 177 50.42 -30.97 -43.60
C GLU A 177 49.65 -32.27 -43.30
N LYS A 178 50.04 -33.42 -43.88
CA LYS A 178 49.46 -34.72 -43.54
C LYS A 178 49.79 -35.14 -42.11
N ILE A 179 51.04 -34.95 -41.66
CA ILE A 179 51.45 -35.24 -40.27
C ILE A 179 50.68 -34.37 -39.28
N LYS A 180 50.53 -33.08 -39.56
CA LYS A 180 49.73 -32.17 -38.71
C LYS A 180 48.29 -32.64 -38.58
N ARG A 181 47.66 -33.05 -39.68
CA ARG A 181 46.25 -33.47 -39.70
C ARG A 181 46.01 -34.81 -38.99
N GLU A 182 46.93 -35.75 -39.11
CA GLU A 182 46.69 -37.15 -38.74
C GLU A 182 47.40 -37.61 -37.47
N ILE A 183 48.43 -36.87 -37.01
CA ILE A 183 49.26 -37.28 -35.85
C ILE A 183 49.29 -36.21 -34.76
N LEU A 184 49.33 -34.92 -35.14
CA LEU A 184 49.26 -33.85 -34.15
C LEU A 184 47.82 -33.67 -33.69
N SER A 185 47.64 -33.45 -32.39
CA SER A 185 46.33 -33.06 -31.86
C SER A 185 45.90 -31.77 -32.55
N LYS A 186 44.64 -31.71 -32.99
CA LYS A 186 44.01 -30.52 -33.54
C LYS A 186 44.28 -29.36 -32.58
N GLN A 187 45.04 -28.35 -33.01
CA GLN A 187 45.18 -27.12 -32.24
C GLN A 187 43.78 -26.48 -32.21
N GLU A 188 43.26 -26.23 -31.01
CA GLU A 188 42.08 -25.38 -30.89
C GLU A 188 42.47 -23.99 -31.39
N ASN A 189 41.70 -23.47 -32.36
CA ASN A 189 41.80 -22.08 -32.83
C ASN A 189 41.15 -21.15 -31.82
#